data_AF-U3AMA3-F1
#
_entry.id   AF-U3AMA3-F1
#
_cell.length_a   1.000
_cell.length_b   1.000
_cell.length_c   1.000
_cell.angle_alpha   90.00
_cell.angle_beta   90.00
_cell.angle_gamma   90.00
#
_symmetry.space_group_name_H-M   'P 1'
#
loop_
_entity.id
_entity.type
_entity.pdbx_description
1 polymer ?
#
loop_
_entity_poly.entity_id
_entity_poly.type
_entity_poly.pdbx_seq_one_letter_code
_entity_poly.pdbx_strand_id
1 'polypeptide(L)'
;MRARSAEKEANEGEPRWAYLRSTWEELHRFAKVHGLSHATCIALKKTLDALTMNETDQEPLKFYKLENIKPSGDLLADARKILAEAERLERVDWRHARRNRATAISLGTAVPARPEDVHKNHVFGKGLFWDADTGNYRFEYRPQKTCGTVAEPLRIPLNPEYGAFIDAVILQDQDRRYLGDLRAQAIAAQRPLYVNYDGSPCAYGWYSRQWAAITGTGGQIARTVIYDSFASEGEFGLQYAKASTFHKTDAIPEKYRSMKSKEVSYRTAQDLIFANRSDDDYADLI
;
A
#
# COMPACT_ATOMS: atom_id res chain seq x y z
N MET A 1 -20.82 12.06 13.28
CA MET A 1 -20.79 12.75 11.97
C MET A 1 -19.39 12.56 11.38
N ARG A 2 -19.22 12.13 10.12
CA ARG A 2 -17.89 12.06 9.50
C ARG A 2 -17.52 13.47 9.03
N ALA A 3 -16.48 14.08 9.61
CA ALA A 3 -15.89 15.31 9.09
C ALA A 3 -15.55 15.11 7.61
N ARG A 4 -15.88 16.10 6.77
CA ARG A 4 -15.60 16.03 5.33
C ARG A 4 -14.09 16.16 5.13
N SER A 5 -13.53 15.56 4.10
CA SER A 5 -12.09 15.65 3.81
C SER A 5 -11.58 17.07 3.47
N ALA A 6 -12.48 18.06 3.43
CA ALA A 6 -12.16 19.48 3.31
C ALA A 6 -11.89 20.18 4.66
N GLU A 7 -12.32 19.62 5.79
CA GLU A 7 -12.28 20.30 7.11
C GLU A 7 -11.00 20.03 7.91
N LYS A 8 -10.05 19.24 7.38
CA LYS A 8 -8.77 18.97 8.04
C LYS A 8 -7.60 19.63 7.31
N GLU A 9 -7.24 20.81 7.82
CA GLU A 9 -5.85 21.26 8.01
C GLU A 9 -4.98 21.19 6.74
N ALA A 10 -5.24 22.09 5.77
CA ALA A 10 -4.26 22.59 4.79
C ALA A 10 -4.83 23.65 3.82
N ASN A 11 -6.11 23.56 3.45
CA ASN A 11 -6.70 24.39 2.40
C ASN A 11 -8.11 24.89 2.80
N GLU A 12 -8.17 26.08 3.41
CA GLU A 12 -9.43 26.75 3.69
C GLU A 12 -10.01 27.36 2.40
N GLY A 13 -11.03 26.70 1.83
CA GLY A 13 -11.89 27.27 0.78
C GLY A 13 -11.63 26.79 -0.65
N GLU A 14 -10.43 26.32 -1.00
CA GLU A 14 -10.17 25.80 -2.35
C GLU A 14 -10.74 24.37 -2.52
N PRO A 15 -11.57 24.09 -3.56
CA PRO A 15 -12.04 22.74 -3.82
C PRO A 15 -10.87 21.84 -4.25
N ARG A 16 -10.92 20.56 -3.84
CA ARG A 16 -10.00 19.56 -4.41
C ARG A 16 -10.36 19.32 -5.88
N TRP A 17 -9.53 19.79 -6.80
CA TRP A 17 -9.78 19.77 -8.24
C TRP A 17 -10.08 18.37 -8.77
N ALA A 18 -9.46 17.34 -8.20
CA ALA A 18 -9.75 15.93 -8.49
C ALA A 18 -11.24 15.53 -8.38
N TYR A 19 -11.99 16.07 -7.41
CA TYR A 19 -13.43 15.77 -7.27
C TYR A 19 -14.25 16.45 -8.35
N LEU A 20 -13.91 17.70 -8.69
CA LEU A 20 -14.57 18.43 -9.78
C LEU A 20 -14.25 17.79 -11.13
N ARG A 21 -12.97 17.53 -11.42
CA ARG A 21 -12.51 16.85 -12.63
C ARG A 21 -13.19 15.49 -12.80
N SER A 22 -13.26 14.66 -11.76
CA SER A 22 -13.94 13.36 -11.83
C SER A 22 -15.43 13.50 -12.13
N THR A 23 -16.12 14.50 -11.56
CA THR A 23 -17.53 14.77 -11.87
C THR A 23 -17.72 15.15 -13.34
N TRP A 24 -16.90 16.06 -13.87
CA TRP A 24 -16.97 16.49 -15.26
C TRP A 24 -16.51 15.41 -16.25
N GLU A 25 -15.62 14.49 -15.84
CA GLU A 25 -15.24 13.33 -16.62
C GLU A 25 -16.44 12.42 -16.87
N GLU A 26 -17.22 12.09 -15.82
CA GLU A 26 -18.43 11.27 -15.98
C GLU A 26 -19.52 12.01 -16.78
N LEU A 27 -19.71 13.33 -16.58
CA LEU A 27 -20.64 14.11 -17.40
C LEU A 27 -20.25 14.12 -18.89
N HIS A 28 -18.96 14.25 -19.20
CA HIS A 28 -18.45 14.16 -20.56
C HIS A 28 -18.62 12.75 -21.17
N ARG A 29 -18.36 11.68 -20.40
CA ARG A 29 -18.62 10.30 -20.84
C ARG A 29 -20.11 10.07 -21.09
N PHE A 30 -20.98 10.50 -20.18
CA PHE A 30 -22.44 10.43 -20.33
C PHE A 30 -22.89 11.14 -21.60
N ALA A 31 -22.44 12.38 -21.83
CA ALA A 31 -22.77 13.13 -23.03
C ALA A 31 -22.37 12.41 -24.33
N LYS A 32 -21.17 11.81 -24.37
CA LYS A 32 -20.72 11.00 -25.50
C LYS A 32 -21.54 9.73 -25.71
N VAL A 33 -21.85 8.99 -24.65
CA VAL A 33 -22.56 7.70 -24.73
C VAL A 33 -24.03 7.89 -25.12
N HIS A 34 -24.68 8.96 -24.64
CA HIS A 34 -26.09 9.26 -24.92
C HIS A 34 -26.30 10.16 -26.15
N GLY A 35 -25.27 10.40 -26.97
CA GLY A 35 -25.41 11.10 -28.25
C GLY A 35 -25.78 12.58 -28.12
N LEU A 36 -25.38 13.25 -27.03
CA LEU A 36 -25.60 14.69 -26.86
C LEU A 36 -24.81 15.49 -27.91
N SER A 37 -25.24 16.74 -28.15
CA SER A 37 -24.70 17.56 -29.25
C SER A 37 -23.17 17.70 -29.19
N HIS A 38 -22.54 17.82 -30.37
CA HIS A 38 -21.10 17.99 -30.47
C HIS A 38 -20.61 19.24 -29.71
N ALA A 39 -21.36 20.35 -29.77
CA ALA A 39 -21.09 21.55 -29.01
C ALA A 39 -21.13 21.31 -27.49
N THR A 40 -22.09 20.53 -26.99
CA THR A 40 -22.15 20.11 -25.57
C THR A 40 -20.92 19.29 -25.20
N CYS A 41 -20.52 18.32 -26.02
CA CYS A 41 -19.34 17.49 -25.77
C CYS A 41 -18.05 18.33 -25.72
N ILE A 42 -17.88 19.30 -26.63
CA ILE A 42 -16.74 20.24 -26.63
C ILE A 42 -16.72 21.09 -25.35
N ALA A 43 -17.86 21.65 -24.95
CA ALA A 43 -17.95 22.48 -23.75
C ALA A 43 -17.55 21.70 -22.48
N LEU A 44 -18.06 20.47 -22.35
CA LEU A 44 -17.71 19.55 -21.25
C LEU A 44 -16.21 19.19 -21.26
N LYS A 45 -15.65 18.91 -22.44
CA LYS A 45 -14.22 18.60 -22.59
C LYS A 45 -13.33 19.78 -22.22
N LYS A 46 -13.69 21.01 -22.61
CA LYS A 46 -12.94 22.23 -22.25
C LYS A 46 -12.88 22.44 -20.74
N THR A 47 -14.00 22.26 -20.04
CA THR A 47 -14.05 22.34 -18.56
C THR A 47 -13.25 21.21 -17.92
N LEU A 48 -13.35 19.98 -18.45
CA LEU A 48 -12.56 18.83 -17.99
C LEU A 48 -11.05 19.08 -18.13
N ASP A 49 -10.60 19.69 -19.22
CA ASP A 49 -9.19 20.00 -19.46
C ASP A 49 -8.66 21.06 -18.48
N ALA A 50 -9.39 22.16 -18.28
CA ALA A 50 -9.03 23.17 -17.29
C ALA A 50 -8.93 22.59 -15.88
N LEU A 51 -9.86 21.71 -15.48
CA LEU A 51 -9.81 21.04 -14.18
C LEU A 51 -8.71 19.99 -14.07
N THR A 52 -8.26 19.43 -15.20
CA THR A 52 -7.11 18.51 -15.24
C THR A 52 -5.79 19.27 -15.06
N MET A 53 -5.68 20.49 -15.62
CA MET A 53 -4.56 21.39 -15.34
C MET A 53 -4.53 21.76 -13.85
N ASN A 54 -5.65 22.27 -13.30
CA ASN A 54 -5.73 22.63 -11.88
C ASN A 54 -5.46 21.45 -10.92
N GLU A 55 -5.84 20.21 -11.27
CA GLU A 55 -5.46 19.03 -10.47
C GLU A 55 -3.95 18.73 -10.53
N THR A 56 -3.30 19.02 -11.66
CA THR A 56 -1.87 18.74 -11.86
C THR A 56 -1.01 19.61 -10.94
N ASP A 57 -1.41 20.86 -10.73
CA ASP A 57 -0.73 21.81 -9.85
C ASP A 57 -1.04 21.61 -8.34
N GLN A 58 -2.03 20.76 -8.00
CA GLN A 58 -2.50 20.58 -6.62
C GLN A 58 -2.04 19.24 -6.01
N GLU A 59 -1.04 19.26 -5.12
CA GLU A 59 -0.47 18.02 -4.57
C GLU A 59 -1.55 17.10 -3.93
N PRO A 60 -1.59 15.79 -4.27
CA PRO A 60 -2.55 14.85 -3.71
C PRO A 60 -2.50 14.73 -2.18
N LEU A 61 -3.67 14.78 -1.52
CA LEU A 61 -3.87 14.65 -0.05
C LEU A 61 -3.17 13.47 0.65
N LYS A 62 -2.70 12.47 -0.09
CA LYS A 62 -1.94 11.35 0.45
C LYS A 62 -0.48 11.69 0.78
N PHE A 63 0.09 12.74 0.18
CA PHE A 63 1.49 13.15 0.40
C PHE A 63 1.63 14.01 1.66
N TYR A 64 0.74 14.99 1.90
CA TYR A 64 0.64 15.65 3.22
C TYR A 64 0.47 14.65 4.39
N LYS A 65 -0.29 13.57 4.17
CA LYS A 65 -0.43 12.50 5.16
C LYS A 65 0.84 11.68 5.36
N LEU A 66 1.73 11.65 4.38
CA LEU A 66 2.94 10.84 4.35
C LEU A 66 4.08 11.47 5.15
N GLU A 67 4.13 12.80 5.24
CA GLU A 67 5.12 13.56 6.02
C GLU A 67 5.23 13.09 7.48
N ASN A 68 4.12 12.63 8.05
CA ASN A 68 3.99 12.18 9.43
C ASN A 68 4.02 10.64 9.58
N ILE A 69 4.31 9.89 8.51
CA ILE A 69 4.33 8.42 8.50
C ILE A 69 5.77 7.93 8.40
N LYS A 70 6.11 6.98 9.26
CA LYS A 70 7.44 6.35 9.28
C LYS A 70 7.71 5.55 8.00
N PRO A 71 8.98 5.44 7.57
CA PRO A 71 9.39 4.54 6.49
C PRO A 71 8.95 3.08 6.69
N SER A 72 8.92 2.31 5.60
CA SER A 72 8.51 0.91 5.58
C SER A 72 9.30 0.02 6.55
N GLY A 73 10.62 0.23 6.68
CA GLY A 73 11.48 -0.49 7.63
C GLY A 73 11.10 -0.23 9.09
N ASP A 74 10.80 1.03 9.44
CA ASP A 74 10.36 1.41 10.79
C ASP A 74 8.97 0.87 11.12
N LEU A 75 8.05 0.84 10.15
CA LEU A 75 6.74 0.20 10.31
C LEU A 75 6.87 -1.31 10.54
N LEU A 76 7.83 -1.98 9.89
CA LEU A 76 8.15 -3.39 10.14
C LEU A 76 8.79 -3.58 11.53
N ALA A 77 9.67 -2.67 11.96
CA ALA A 77 10.22 -2.68 13.32
C ALA A 77 9.14 -2.50 14.39
N ASP A 78 8.19 -1.58 14.17
CA ASP A 78 7.03 -1.40 15.06
C ASP A 78 6.10 -2.61 15.03
N ALA A 79 5.89 -3.27 13.88
CA ALA A 79 5.13 -4.52 13.81
C ALA A 79 5.76 -5.62 14.67
N ARG A 80 7.10 -5.74 14.70
CA ARG A 80 7.81 -6.68 15.60
C ARG A 80 7.60 -6.33 17.08
N LYS A 81 7.68 -5.04 17.45
CA LYS A 81 7.41 -4.59 18.82
C LYS A 81 5.98 -4.94 19.24
N ILE A 82 4.99 -4.66 18.40
CA ILE A 82 3.58 -5.02 18.62
C ILE A 82 3.38 -6.53 18.78
N LEU A 83 4.12 -7.35 18.03
CA LEU A 83 4.09 -8.81 18.17
C LEU A 83 4.73 -9.27 19.49
N ALA A 84 5.91 -8.76 19.84
CA ALA A 84 6.60 -9.08 21.09
C ALA A 84 5.84 -8.59 22.35
N GLU A 85 5.13 -7.46 22.25
CA GLU A 85 4.21 -6.96 23.27
C GLU A 85 2.99 -7.86 23.47
N ALA A 86 2.56 -8.61 22.45
CA ALA A 86 1.38 -9.47 22.54
C ALA A 86 1.53 -10.49 23.67
N GLU A 87 2.70 -11.13 23.80
CA GLU A 87 2.97 -12.15 24.83
C GLU A 87 2.92 -11.60 26.27
N ARG A 88 2.94 -10.27 26.46
CA ARG A 88 2.92 -9.61 27.77
C ARG A 88 1.53 -9.17 28.22
N LEU A 89 0.50 -9.27 27.37
CA LEU A 89 -0.87 -8.89 27.74
C LEU A 89 -1.55 -10.07 28.44
N GLU A 90 -2.20 -9.81 29.57
CA GLU A 90 -2.90 -10.82 30.38
C GLU A 90 -4.04 -11.51 29.60
N ARG A 91 -4.75 -10.74 28.79
CA ARG A 91 -5.97 -11.16 28.08
C ARG A 91 -5.70 -11.81 26.73
N VAL A 92 -6.10 -13.07 26.59
CA VAL A 92 -6.06 -13.90 25.36
C VAL A 92 -6.54 -13.17 24.11
N ASP A 93 -7.67 -12.46 24.21
CA ASP A 93 -8.30 -11.77 23.08
C ASP A 93 -7.50 -10.54 22.65
N TRP A 94 -6.85 -9.87 23.60
CA TRP A 94 -5.95 -8.74 23.34
C TRP A 94 -4.62 -9.21 22.74
N ARG A 95 -4.08 -10.36 23.18
CA ARG A 95 -2.91 -10.99 22.55
C ARG A 95 -3.17 -11.27 21.07
N HIS A 96 -4.28 -11.95 20.76
CA HIS A 96 -4.66 -12.24 19.38
C HIS A 96 -4.92 -10.96 18.56
N ALA A 97 -5.55 -9.94 19.14
CA ALA A 97 -5.72 -8.64 18.48
C ALA A 97 -4.38 -7.95 18.15
N ARG A 98 -3.36 -8.08 19.02
CA ARG A 98 -2.00 -7.59 18.75
C ARG A 98 -1.29 -8.39 17.66
N ARG A 99 -1.34 -9.72 17.69
CA ARG A 99 -0.77 -10.59 16.63
C ARG A 99 -1.38 -10.28 15.26
N ASN A 100 -2.70 -10.12 15.20
CA ASN A 100 -3.40 -9.64 14.00
C ASN A 100 -2.92 -8.25 13.54
N ARG A 101 -2.79 -7.27 14.43
CA ARG A 101 -2.32 -5.92 14.08
C ARG A 101 -0.90 -5.95 13.54
N ALA A 102 0.03 -6.64 14.22
CA ALA A 102 1.40 -6.79 13.77
C ALA A 102 1.45 -7.36 12.34
N THR A 103 0.70 -8.43 12.09
CA THR A 103 0.57 -9.09 10.78
C THR A 103 -0.02 -8.17 9.71
N ALA A 104 -1.02 -7.34 10.05
CA ALA A 104 -1.62 -6.40 9.11
C ALA A 104 -0.65 -5.29 8.67
N ILE A 105 0.31 -4.94 9.51
CA ILE A 105 1.29 -3.89 9.25
C ILE A 105 2.49 -4.47 8.50
N SER A 106 3.10 -5.56 9.00
CA SER A 106 4.23 -6.22 8.34
C SER A 106 3.88 -6.77 6.95
N LEU A 107 2.71 -7.36 6.77
CA LEU A 107 2.29 -7.78 5.43
C LEU A 107 1.96 -6.60 4.53
N GLY A 108 1.55 -5.45 5.06
CA GLY A 108 1.37 -4.25 4.24
C GLY A 108 2.69 -3.55 3.84
N THR A 109 3.82 -3.83 4.51
CA THR A 109 5.14 -3.37 4.06
C THR A 109 5.77 -4.32 3.02
N ALA A 110 5.44 -5.61 3.04
CA ALA A 110 5.87 -6.59 2.03
C ALA A 110 4.95 -6.70 0.80
N VAL A 111 3.65 -6.81 1.06
CA VAL A 111 2.57 -7.04 0.09
C VAL A 111 1.48 -5.98 0.32
N PRO A 112 1.69 -4.76 -0.20
CA PRO A 112 0.78 -3.62 -0.04
C PRO A 112 -0.47 -3.77 -0.92
N ALA A 113 -1.23 -4.84 -0.70
CA ALA A 113 -2.51 -5.12 -1.33
C ALA A 113 -3.54 -4.04 -0.97
N ARG A 114 -4.51 -3.79 -1.86
CA ARG A 114 -5.61 -2.86 -1.53
C ARG A 114 -6.49 -3.51 -0.46
N PRO A 115 -7.16 -2.75 0.43
CA PRO A 115 -8.08 -3.30 1.43
C PRO A 115 -9.13 -4.29 0.89
N GLU A 116 -9.58 -4.11 -0.36
CA GLU A 116 -10.47 -5.08 -1.03
C GLU A 116 -9.75 -6.38 -1.44
N ASP A 117 -8.55 -6.28 -2.01
CA ASP A 117 -7.70 -7.43 -2.30
C ASP A 117 -7.35 -8.20 -1.00
N VAL A 118 -7.06 -7.47 0.08
CA VAL A 118 -6.85 -8.02 1.42
C VAL A 118 -8.07 -8.81 1.88
N HIS A 119 -9.24 -8.19 1.89
CA HIS A 119 -10.47 -8.82 2.39
C HIS A 119 -10.90 -10.05 1.58
N LYS A 120 -10.70 -10.04 0.25
CA LYS A 120 -11.13 -11.13 -0.64
C LYS A 120 -10.13 -12.28 -0.76
N ASN A 121 -8.82 -11.97 -0.64
CA ASN A 121 -7.74 -12.88 -1.04
C ASN A 121 -6.72 -13.19 0.08
N HIS A 122 -6.67 -12.46 1.20
CA HIS A 122 -5.87 -12.89 2.37
C HIS A 122 -6.66 -13.95 3.15
N VAL A 123 -6.85 -15.09 2.49
CA VAL A 123 -7.67 -16.23 2.88
C VAL A 123 -6.85 -17.48 2.58
N PHE A 124 -6.61 -18.31 3.59
CA PHE A 124 -5.83 -19.53 3.45
C PHE A 124 -6.48 -20.47 2.43
N GLY A 125 -5.68 -21.19 1.64
CA GLY A 125 -6.18 -22.13 0.62
C GLY A 125 -6.97 -21.50 -0.53
N LYS A 126 -6.99 -20.17 -0.65
CA LYS A 126 -7.69 -19.43 -1.71
C LYS A 126 -6.84 -18.35 -2.36
N GLY A 127 -6.18 -17.52 -1.55
CA GLY A 127 -5.25 -16.50 -2.03
C GLY A 127 -3.96 -16.40 -1.22
N LEU A 128 -3.89 -17.09 -0.08
CA LEU A 128 -2.70 -17.32 0.73
C LEU A 128 -2.47 -18.83 0.87
N PHE A 129 -1.28 -19.30 0.50
CA PHE A 129 -0.93 -20.71 0.45
C PHE A 129 0.34 -20.97 1.24
N TRP A 130 0.47 -22.18 1.79
CA TRP A 130 1.72 -22.70 2.31
C TRP A 130 2.40 -23.54 1.23
N ASP A 131 3.70 -23.35 1.11
CA ASP A 131 4.58 -24.00 0.16
C ASP A 131 5.54 -24.89 0.98
N ALA A 132 5.37 -26.21 0.85
CA ALA A 132 6.10 -27.17 1.67
C ALA A 132 7.58 -27.28 1.25
N ASP A 133 7.88 -27.11 -0.04
CA ASP A 133 9.22 -27.26 -0.61
C ASP A 133 10.12 -26.09 -0.20
N THR A 134 9.58 -24.87 -0.14
CA THR A 134 10.28 -23.67 0.35
C THR A 134 10.12 -23.43 1.86
N GLY A 135 9.25 -24.21 2.52
CA GLY A 135 8.96 -24.06 3.94
C GLY A 135 8.38 -22.69 4.31
N ASN A 136 7.56 -22.08 3.43
CA ASN A 136 7.08 -20.72 3.62
C ASN A 136 5.72 -20.44 2.96
N TYR A 137 5.18 -19.24 3.18
CA TYR A 137 3.93 -18.78 2.57
C TYR A 137 4.14 -18.10 1.22
N ARG A 138 3.14 -18.21 0.35
CA ARG A 138 2.99 -17.39 -0.86
C ARG A 138 1.57 -16.84 -1.01
N PHE A 139 1.43 -15.63 -1.54
CA PHE A 139 0.15 -15.14 -2.04
C PHE A 139 -0.01 -15.52 -3.51
N GLU A 140 -1.21 -15.95 -3.91
CA GLU A 140 -1.55 -16.25 -5.29
C GLU A 140 -3.00 -15.84 -5.60
N TYR A 141 -3.20 -14.69 -6.25
CA TYR A 141 -4.54 -14.18 -6.56
C TYR A 141 -4.55 -13.19 -7.73
N ARG A 142 -5.73 -12.84 -8.25
CA ARG A 142 -5.91 -11.81 -9.28
C ARG A 142 -6.32 -10.48 -8.63
N PRO A 143 -5.50 -9.41 -8.67
CA PRO A 143 -5.88 -8.13 -8.06
C PRO A 143 -7.14 -7.55 -8.71
N GLN A 144 -8.08 -7.07 -7.91
CA GLN A 144 -9.42 -6.64 -8.35
C GLN A 144 -9.36 -5.57 -9.45
N LYS A 145 -8.46 -4.59 -9.33
CA LYS A 145 -8.33 -3.48 -10.29
C LYS A 145 -7.88 -3.94 -11.70
N THR A 146 -7.32 -5.14 -11.82
CA THR A 146 -6.75 -5.68 -13.05
C THR A 146 -7.32 -7.06 -13.43
N CYS A 147 -8.39 -7.52 -12.77
CA CYS A 147 -8.91 -8.87 -12.97
C CYS A 147 -9.44 -9.12 -14.39
N GLY A 148 -9.93 -8.08 -15.07
CA GLY A 148 -10.36 -8.14 -16.48
C GLY A 148 -9.28 -7.81 -17.51
N THR A 149 -8.05 -7.49 -17.10
CA THR A 149 -6.96 -7.07 -18.01
C THR A 149 -5.67 -7.87 -17.88
N VAL A 150 -5.50 -8.65 -16.81
CA VAL A 150 -4.31 -9.48 -16.59
C VAL A 150 -4.71 -10.96 -16.56
N ALA A 151 -4.26 -11.70 -17.59
CA ALA A 151 -4.58 -13.10 -17.83
C ALA A 151 -3.96 -14.08 -16.82
N GLU A 152 -2.88 -13.72 -16.13
CA GLU A 152 -2.22 -14.55 -15.11
C GLU A 152 -2.50 -14.09 -13.66
N PRO A 153 -2.59 -15.00 -12.67
CA PRO A 153 -2.61 -14.61 -11.27
C PRO A 153 -1.27 -14.00 -10.87
N LEU A 154 -1.32 -13.04 -9.95
CA LEU A 154 -0.14 -12.55 -9.26
C LEU A 154 0.32 -13.62 -8.27
N ARG A 155 1.60 -14.00 -8.33
CA ARG A 155 2.28 -14.92 -7.39
C ARG A 155 3.35 -14.17 -6.62
N ILE A 156 3.34 -14.29 -5.29
CA ILE A 156 4.25 -13.59 -4.39
C ILE A 156 4.77 -14.59 -3.34
N PRO A 157 5.96 -15.19 -3.49
CA PRO A 157 6.61 -15.86 -2.38
C PRO A 157 6.96 -14.81 -1.31
N LEU A 158 6.67 -15.10 -0.03
CA LEU A 158 7.12 -14.25 1.06
C LEU A 158 8.58 -14.57 1.42
N ASN A 159 9.23 -13.64 2.13
CA ASN A 159 10.42 -13.95 2.93
C ASN A 159 9.95 -14.63 4.25
N PRO A 160 10.64 -15.65 4.80
CA PRO A 160 10.24 -16.34 6.03
C PRO A 160 9.97 -15.42 7.22
N GLU A 161 10.64 -14.27 7.26
CA GLU A 161 10.42 -13.22 8.26
C GLU A 161 8.98 -12.69 8.29
N TYR A 162 8.33 -12.53 7.13
CA TYR A 162 6.92 -12.16 7.06
C TYR A 162 6.00 -13.34 7.37
N GLY A 163 6.45 -14.57 7.08
CA GLY A 163 5.76 -15.80 7.45
C GLY A 163 5.59 -15.98 8.95
N ALA A 164 6.57 -15.53 9.76
CA ALA A 164 6.50 -15.61 11.22
C ALA A 164 5.31 -14.84 11.83
N PHE A 165 4.85 -13.76 11.20
CA PHE A 165 3.65 -13.03 11.62
C PHE A 165 2.37 -13.84 11.32
N ILE A 166 2.31 -14.47 10.15
CA ILE A 166 1.20 -15.36 9.75
C ILE A 166 1.12 -16.56 10.71
N ASP A 167 2.26 -17.19 11.03
CA ASP A 167 2.37 -18.27 11.99
C ASP A 167 1.84 -17.84 13.37
N ALA A 168 2.17 -16.64 13.87
CA ALA A 168 1.67 -16.14 15.14
C ALA A 168 0.12 -15.99 15.17
N VAL A 169 -0.51 -15.64 14.05
CA VAL A 169 -1.98 -15.54 13.93
C VAL A 169 -2.65 -16.91 13.82
N ILE A 170 -1.97 -17.91 13.23
CA ILE A 170 -2.44 -19.30 13.20
C ILE A 170 -2.31 -19.94 14.58
N LEU A 171 -1.16 -19.76 15.23
CA LEU A 171 -0.79 -20.41 16.47
C LEU A 171 -1.55 -19.85 17.68
N GLN A 172 -1.86 -18.54 17.67
CA GLN A 172 -2.42 -17.84 18.82
C GLN A 172 -1.57 -18.07 20.09
N ASP A 173 -2.15 -18.62 21.16
CA ASP A 173 -1.46 -19.00 22.40
C ASP A 173 -1.10 -20.51 22.46
N GLN A 174 -1.25 -21.26 21.36
CA GLN A 174 -0.98 -22.70 21.33
C GLN A 174 0.52 -23.03 21.27
N ASP A 175 0.89 -24.24 21.69
CA ASP A 175 2.26 -24.74 21.57
C ASP A 175 2.67 -24.86 20.08
N ARG A 176 3.88 -24.37 19.76
CA ARG A 176 4.46 -24.35 18.40
C ARG A 176 4.42 -25.72 17.70
N ARG A 177 4.40 -26.84 18.44
CA ARG A 177 4.26 -28.20 17.88
C ARG A 177 2.98 -28.38 17.06
N TYR A 178 1.91 -27.66 17.39
CA TYR A 178 0.63 -27.73 16.69
C TYR A 178 0.56 -26.84 15.43
N LEU A 179 1.60 -26.06 15.12
CA LEU A 179 1.59 -25.11 14.01
C LEU A 179 1.32 -25.78 12.66
N GLY A 180 1.82 -27.00 12.44
CA GLY A 180 1.55 -27.77 11.22
C GLY A 180 0.06 -28.09 11.07
N ASP A 181 -0.55 -28.69 12.10
CA ASP A 181 -1.96 -29.07 12.11
C ASP A 181 -2.89 -27.85 12.00
N LEU A 182 -2.63 -26.81 12.79
CA LEU A 182 -3.41 -25.56 12.78
C LEU A 182 -3.32 -24.84 11.41
N ARG A 183 -2.17 -24.90 10.74
CA ARG A 183 -2.00 -24.38 9.38
C ARG A 183 -2.78 -25.21 8.36
N ALA A 184 -2.69 -26.54 8.44
CA ALA A 184 -3.45 -27.43 7.57
C ALA A 184 -4.97 -27.23 7.74
N GLN A 185 -5.45 -27.12 8.98
CA GLN A 185 -6.85 -26.79 9.30
C GLN A 185 -7.26 -25.42 8.73
N ALA A 186 -6.44 -24.38 8.90
CA ALA A 186 -6.73 -23.05 8.37
C ALA A 186 -6.84 -23.04 6.83
N ILE A 187 -6.00 -23.80 6.14
CA ILE A 187 -6.04 -23.97 4.68
C ILE A 187 -7.28 -24.76 4.25
N ALA A 188 -7.56 -25.90 4.88
CA ALA A 188 -8.72 -26.75 4.56
C ALA A 188 -10.05 -26.04 4.81
N ALA A 189 -10.17 -25.26 5.89
CA ALA A 189 -11.35 -24.48 6.23
C ALA A 189 -11.48 -23.16 5.43
N GLN A 190 -10.53 -22.87 4.52
CA GLN A 190 -10.38 -21.58 3.84
C GLN A 190 -10.54 -20.37 4.78
N ARG A 191 -9.88 -20.43 5.93
CA ARG A 191 -10.02 -19.41 6.98
C ARG A 191 -9.47 -18.06 6.48
N PRO A 192 -10.16 -16.93 6.70
CA PRO A 192 -9.55 -15.61 6.53
C PRO A 192 -8.30 -15.48 7.40
N LEU A 193 -7.26 -14.80 6.90
CA LEU A 193 -6.03 -14.57 7.67
C LEU A 193 -6.36 -13.84 8.98
N TYR A 194 -7.09 -12.73 8.88
CA TYR A 194 -7.52 -11.91 10.00
C TYR A 194 -8.88 -12.36 10.51
N VAL A 195 -8.89 -12.91 11.72
CA VAL A 195 -10.09 -13.31 12.47
C VAL A 195 -10.06 -12.70 13.87
N ASN A 196 -11.22 -12.50 14.47
CA ASN A 196 -11.34 -12.18 15.89
C ASN A 196 -10.94 -13.40 16.74
N TYR A 197 -10.87 -13.24 18.06
CA TYR A 197 -10.42 -14.32 18.97
C TYR A 197 -11.33 -15.56 18.94
N ASP A 198 -12.63 -15.38 18.72
CA ASP A 198 -13.62 -16.44 18.53
C ASP A 198 -13.55 -17.15 17.15
N GLY A 199 -12.57 -16.78 16.30
CA GLY A 199 -12.42 -17.30 14.95
C GLY A 199 -13.33 -16.63 13.89
N SER A 200 -14.22 -15.71 14.28
CA SER A 200 -15.09 -15.02 13.34
C SER A 200 -14.30 -14.07 12.41
N PRO A 201 -14.67 -13.92 11.12
CA PRO A 201 -13.93 -13.04 10.19
C PRO A 201 -13.88 -11.58 10.64
N CYS A 202 -12.72 -10.94 10.51
CA CYS A 202 -12.61 -9.50 10.68
C CYS A 202 -13.39 -8.75 9.57
N ALA A 203 -14.24 -7.79 9.96
CA ALA A 203 -15.04 -7.00 9.01
C ALA A 203 -14.16 -6.21 8.02
N TYR A 204 -14.63 -5.98 6.79
CA TYR A 204 -13.91 -5.32 5.69
C TYR A 204 -13.04 -4.10 6.11
N GLY A 205 -13.60 -3.15 6.86
CA GLY A 205 -12.89 -1.95 7.32
C GLY A 205 -11.84 -2.18 8.42
N TRP A 206 -11.65 -3.41 8.91
CA TRP A 206 -10.72 -3.73 9.99
C TRP A 206 -9.25 -3.49 9.60
N TYR A 207 -8.83 -3.93 8.40
CA TYR A 207 -7.44 -3.76 7.93
C TYR A 207 -7.03 -2.28 7.90
N SER A 208 -7.87 -1.44 7.29
CA SER A 208 -7.65 0.00 7.25
C SER A 208 -7.68 0.66 8.63
N ARG A 209 -8.43 0.13 9.59
CA ARG A 209 -8.40 0.61 10.99
C ARG A 209 -7.10 0.27 11.71
N GLN A 210 -6.49 -0.89 11.44
CA GLN A 210 -5.17 -1.22 12.02
C GLN A 210 -4.07 -0.30 11.50
N TRP A 211 -4.08 -0.03 10.18
CA TRP A 211 -3.19 0.98 9.59
C TRP A 211 -3.41 2.38 10.17
N ALA A 212 -4.67 2.81 10.31
CA ALA A 212 -4.98 4.13 10.86
C ALA A 212 -4.57 4.29 12.34
N ALA A 213 -4.54 3.20 13.11
CA ALA A 213 -4.10 3.21 14.50
C ALA A 213 -2.58 3.42 14.68
N ILE A 214 -1.78 3.33 13.60
CA ILE A 214 -0.32 3.56 13.62
C ILE A 214 0.07 4.77 12.76
N THR A 215 -0.56 4.93 11.60
CA THR A 215 -0.16 5.91 10.57
C THR A 215 -1.12 7.10 10.45
N GLY A 216 -2.17 7.16 11.28
CA GLY A 216 -3.24 8.17 11.18
C GLY A 216 -4.14 8.04 9.93
N THR A 217 -3.87 7.08 9.03
CA THR A 217 -4.61 6.93 7.76
C THR A 217 -4.80 5.45 7.36
N GLY A 218 -5.77 5.19 6.48
CA GLY A 218 -6.16 3.84 6.09
C GLY A 218 -5.12 3.11 5.22
N GLY A 219 -5.17 1.77 5.20
CA GLY A 219 -4.17 0.89 4.58
C GLY A 219 -3.96 1.02 3.06
N GLN A 220 -4.73 1.86 2.36
CA GLN A 220 -4.37 2.32 1.01
C GLN A 220 -3.03 3.08 0.99
N ILE A 221 -2.61 3.67 2.12
CA ILE A 221 -1.35 4.41 2.22
C ILE A 221 -0.12 3.53 2.05
N ALA A 222 -0.20 2.23 2.40
CA ALA A 222 0.94 1.31 2.40
C ALA A 222 1.72 1.31 1.07
N ARG A 223 1.00 1.37 -0.05
CA ARG A 223 1.58 1.49 -1.40
C ARG A 223 2.37 2.78 -1.59
N THR A 224 1.92 3.89 -1.01
CA THR A 224 2.60 5.19 -1.05
C THR A 224 3.81 5.21 -0.12
N VAL A 225 3.70 4.64 1.09
CA VAL A 225 4.82 4.51 2.04
C VAL A 225 5.98 3.75 1.40
N ILE A 226 5.72 2.65 0.70
CA ILE A 226 6.78 1.88 0.03
C ILE A 226 7.47 2.72 -1.05
N TYR A 227 6.72 3.38 -1.94
CA TYR A 227 7.34 4.25 -2.96
C TYR A 227 8.18 5.39 -2.38
N ASP A 228 7.76 5.99 -1.27
CA ASP A 228 8.48 7.08 -0.61
C ASP A 228 9.67 6.60 0.23
N SER A 229 9.57 5.41 0.84
CA SER A 229 10.67 4.80 1.62
C SER A 229 11.87 4.43 0.75
N PHE A 230 11.61 3.99 -0.49
CA PHE A 230 12.66 3.62 -1.45
C PHE A 230 12.98 4.74 -2.45
N ALA A 231 12.30 5.89 -2.39
CA ALA A 231 12.53 7.02 -3.28
C ALA A 231 13.96 7.57 -3.25
N SER A 232 14.61 7.50 -2.09
CA SER A 232 15.99 7.97 -1.89
C SER A 232 17.05 7.10 -2.57
N GLU A 233 16.69 5.87 -2.98
CA GLU A 233 17.58 4.94 -3.69
C GLU A 233 17.52 5.14 -5.22
N GLY A 234 16.88 6.22 -5.69
CA GLY A 234 16.75 6.55 -7.11
C GLY A 234 15.97 5.48 -7.89
N GLU A 235 16.40 5.20 -9.12
CA GLU A 235 15.71 4.28 -10.03
C GLU A 235 15.63 2.85 -9.47
N PHE A 236 16.67 2.39 -8.75
CA PHE A 236 16.67 1.07 -8.12
C PHE A 236 15.51 0.92 -7.13
N GLY A 237 15.36 1.89 -6.22
CA GLY A 237 14.28 1.89 -5.24
C GLY A 237 12.89 2.07 -5.86
N LEU A 238 12.78 2.83 -6.96
CA LEU A 238 11.53 2.93 -7.72
C LEU A 238 11.15 1.60 -8.39
N GLN A 239 12.10 0.86 -8.95
CA GLN A 239 11.87 -0.49 -9.49
C GLN A 239 11.54 -1.49 -8.39
N TYR A 240 12.21 -1.42 -7.23
CA TYR A 240 11.87 -2.22 -6.05
C TYR A 240 10.42 -1.95 -5.60
N ALA A 241 10.04 -0.68 -5.43
CA ALA A 241 8.69 -0.29 -5.06
C ALA A 241 7.65 -0.70 -6.12
N LYS A 242 7.99 -0.62 -7.42
CA LYS A 242 7.15 -1.09 -8.53
C LYS A 242 6.94 -2.60 -8.49
N ALA A 243 7.99 -3.37 -8.21
CA ALA A 243 7.94 -4.82 -8.03
C ALA A 243 7.07 -5.20 -6.83
N SER A 244 7.38 -4.66 -5.64
CA SER A 244 6.66 -4.91 -4.38
C SER A 244 5.20 -4.44 -4.41
N THR A 245 4.84 -3.45 -5.24
CA THR A 245 3.45 -3.04 -5.46
C THR A 245 2.78 -3.74 -6.66
N PHE A 246 3.50 -4.50 -7.47
CA PHE A 246 3.04 -5.21 -8.67
C PHE A 246 2.41 -4.29 -9.73
N HIS A 247 2.99 -3.11 -9.92
CA HIS A 247 2.61 -2.21 -11.00
C HIS A 247 3.35 -2.59 -12.30
N LYS A 248 2.62 -2.90 -13.36
CA LYS A 248 3.23 -3.29 -14.65
C LYS A 248 3.74 -2.11 -15.49
N THR A 249 3.05 -0.97 -15.46
CA THR A 249 3.31 0.19 -16.34
C THR A 249 4.10 1.29 -15.62
N ASP A 250 5.08 1.88 -16.32
CA ASP A 250 5.97 2.94 -15.81
C ASP A 250 5.26 4.28 -15.54
N ALA A 251 4.07 4.49 -16.12
CA ALA A 251 3.20 5.64 -15.82
C ALA A 251 2.55 5.60 -14.42
N ILE A 252 2.79 4.56 -13.61
CA ILE A 252 2.24 4.44 -12.25
C ILE A 252 3.22 4.89 -11.15
N PRO A 253 4.52 4.51 -11.13
CA PRO A 253 5.50 5.05 -10.19
C PRO A 253 5.41 6.55 -9.94
N GLU A 254 5.32 7.37 -11.00
CA GLU A 254 5.20 8.83 -10.88
C GLU A 254 3.97 9.27 -10.08
N LYS A 255 2.87 8.52 -10.12
CA LYS A 255 1.67 8.81 -9.32
C LYS A 255 1.87 8.56 -7.82
N TYR A 256 2.95 7.91 -7.40
CA TYR A 256 3.27 7.64 -6.00
C TYR A 256 4.54 8.37 -5.53
N ARG A 257 5.14 9.20 -6.38
CA ARG A 257 6.33 9.99 -6.08
C ARG A 257 5.92 11.32 -5.42
N SER A 258 6.34 11.54 -4.17
CA SER A 258 6.13 12.80 -3.44
C SER A 258 7.04 13.92 -3.97
N MET A 259 6.76 15.18 -3.65
CA MET A 259 7.71 16.28 -3.92
C MET A 259 9.04 16.06 -3.20
N LYS A 260 9.00 15.66 -1.92
CA LYS A 260 10.17 15.26 -1.13
C LYS A 260 11.01 14.15 -1.79
N SER A 261 10.38 13.14 -2.37
CA SER A 261 11.06 12.09 -3.15
C SER A 261 11.83 12.66 -4.35
N LYS A 262 11.26 13.64 -5.05
CA LYS A 262 11.91 14.32 -6.18
C LYS A 262 13.09 15.15 -5.70
N GLU A 263 12.93 15.92 -4.62
CA GLU A 263 13.99 16.71 -3.98
C GLU A 263 15.19 15.85 -3.55
N VAL A 264 14.93 14.69 -2.93
CA VAL A 264 16.02 13.76 -2.56
C VAL A 264 16.72 13.23 -3.81
N SER A 265 15.98 12.86 -4.87
CA SER A 265 16.61 12.47 -6.14
C SER A 265 17.47 13.58 -6.75
N TYR A 266 17.05 14.85 -6.67
CA TYR A 266 17.85 15.99 -7.12
C TYR A 266 19.12 16.19 -6.26
N ARG A 267 19.00 16.07 -4.93
CA ARG A 267 20.16 16.14 -4.03
C ARG A 267 21.16 15.02 -4.32
N THR A 268 20.72 13.77 -4.42
CA THR A 268 21.60 12.63 -4.75
C THR A 268 22.28 12.81 -6.12
N ALA A 269 21.59 13.38 -7.11
CA ALA A 269 22.20 13.71 -8.39
C ALA A 269 23.27 14.82 -8.26
N GLN A 270 23.04 15.86 -7.44
CA GLN A 270 24.06 16.88 -7.15
C GLN A 270 25.24 16.29 -6.38
N ASP A 271 25.01 15.46 -5.36
CA ASP A 271 26.05 14.80 -4.58
C ASP A 271 26.95 13.92 -5.48
N LEU A 272 26.37 13.20 -6.44
CA LEU A 272 27.12 12.44 -7.46
C LEU A 272 27.93 13.35 -8.40
N ILE A 273 27.40 14.50 -8.81
CA ILE A 273 28.14 15.50 -9.60
C ILE A 273 29.31 16.09 -8.79
N PHE A 274 29.16 16.29 -7.48
CA PHE A 274 30.24 16.75 -6.61
C PHE A 274 31.28 15.66 -6.34
N ALA A 275 30.87 14.40 -6.17
CA ALA A 275 31.78 13.27 -6.03
C ALA A 275 32.62 13.06 -7.31
N ASN A 276 32.00 13.16 -8.49
CA ASN A 276 32.70 13.06 -9.78
C ASN A 276 33.58 14.28 -10.12
N ARG A 277 33.71 15.26 -9.22
CA ARG A 277 34.60 16.44 -9.40
C ARG A 277 35.95 16.33 -8.70
N SER A 278 36.27 15.21 -8.02
CA SER A 278 37.52 15.08 -7.25
C SER A 278 38.69 14.43 -7.98
N ASP A 279 38.47 13.77 -9.12
CA ASP A 279 39.49 12.91 -9.75
C ASP A 279 39.92 13.36 -11.17
N ASP A 280 39.24 14.34 -11.78
CA ASP A 280 39.71 14.97 -13.02
C ASP A 280 40.74 16.07 -12.68
N ASP A 281 42.01 15.66 -12.74
CA ASP A 281 43.19 16.48 -12.51
C ASP A 281 43.24 17.67 -13.49
N TYR A 282 42.98 18.89 -12.99
CA TYR A 282 43.25 20.13 -13.75
C TYR A 282 44.75 20.43 -13.90
N ALA A 283 45.64 19.53 -13.46
CA ALA A 283 47.09 19.64 -13.56
C ALA A 283 47.62 19.64 -15.01
N ASP A 284 46.89 19.02 -15.95
CA ASP A 284 47.30 18.89 -17.37
C ASP A 284 46.86 20.08 -18.27
N LEU A 285 46.42 21.20 -17.70
CA LEU A 285 45.92 22.39 -18.42
C LEU A 285 46.69 23.71 -18.14
N ILE A 286 47.96 23.63 -17.73
CA ILE A 286 48.87 24.79 -17.56
C ILE A 286 50.21 24.54 -18.27
#